data_AF-A0A0N8K2Y0-F1
#
_entry.id   AF-A0A0N8K2Y0-F1
#
_cell.length_a   1.000
_cell.length_b   1.000
_cell.length_c   1.000
_cell.angle_alpha   90.00
_cell.angle_beta   90.00
_cell.angle_gamma   90.00
#
_symmetry.space_group_name_H-M   'P 1'
#
loop_
_entity.id
_entity.type
_entity.pdbx_description
1 polymer ?
#
loop_
_entity_poly.entity_id
_entity_poly.type
_entity_poly.pdbx_seq_one_letter_code
_entity_poly.pdbx_strand_id
1 'polypeptide(L)'
;DAYYSSEERKLRFLDAMHSISKVTAGDVATAFDLSGFRTACDVGGCTGAMAYEFAKAYPGMSITVFDLPAVIELNHHFQPHDQDCSRVTFVAGDFFKDDLPKADLYILARILHDWSDDKVHILLRKLSEACSPGGAVLVSEILLEEGRRGPRRALLQALSMTPGSQRSGSEYCLLLKAHGFSQVHVRHTGNFLDAVLGTILDERNLHRSRSSLQSLNMLVQTEGLERSSARYTALLQEHGFSGVQLCYTGNFLDAIITFKM
;
A
#
# COMPACT_ATOMS: atom_id res chain seq x y z
N ASP A 1 16.70 23.29 3.46
CA ASP A 1 17.14 22.07 4.16
C ASP A 1 18.15 22.34 5.26
N ALA A 2 17.69 22.51 6.50
CA ALA A 2 18.55 22.70 7.68
C ALA A 2 19.15 21.38 8.21
N TYR A 3 18.48 20.26 7.97
CA TYR A 3 18.87 18.92 8.46
C TYR A 3 20.13 18.36 7.79
N TYR A 4 20.41 18.77 6.55
CA TYR A 4 21.55 18.29 5.76
C TYR A 4 22.80 19.18 5.87
N SER A 5 22.82 20.12 6.82
CA SER A 5 23.90 21.11 6.96
C SER A 5 25.22 20.54 7.53
N SER A 6 25.18 19.43 8.26
CA SER A 6 26.37 18.71 8.75
C SER A 6 26.10 17.21 8.83
N GLU A 7 27.16 16.40 8.67
CA GLU A 7 27.06 14.93 8.75
C GLU A 7 26.49 14.45 10.09
N GLU A 8 26.95 15.03 11.20
CA GLU A 8 26.44 14.72 12.54
C GLU A 8 24.94 15.02 12.69
N ARG A 9 24.42 16.09 12.08
CA ARG A 9 22.98 16.38 12.08
C ARG A 9 22.20 15.39 11.20
N LYS A 10 22.76 15.01 10.04
CA LYS A 10 22.19 13.97 9.19
C LYS A 10 22.08 12.65 9.96
N LEU A 11 23.18 12.17 10.55
CA LEU A 11 23.19 10.93 11.33
C LEU A 11 22.18 10.94 12.46
N ARG A 12 22.12 12.01 13.28
CA ARG A 12 21.09 12.13 14.33
C ARG A 12 19.66 12.06 13.79
N PHE A 13 19.39 12.69 12.66
CA PHE A 13 18.08 12.61 12.03
C PHE A 13 17.78 11.19 11.54
N LEU A 14 18.74 10.55 10.86
CA LEU A 14 18.61 9.18 10.37
C LEU A 14 18.43 8.18 11.52
N ASP A 15 19.16 8.32 12.62
CA ASP A 15 19.01 7.51 13.84
C ASP A 15 17.59 7.61 14.44
N ALA A 16 17.06 8.84 14.52
CA ALA A 16 15.71 9.07 15.00
C ALA A 16 14.67 8.39 14.09
N MET A 17 14.82 8.52 12.76
CA MET A 17 13.92 7.89 11.80
C MET A 17 14.05 6.36 11.82
N HIS A 18 15.26 5.84 11.93
CA HIS A 18 15.55 4.41 12.04
C HIS A 18 14.87 3.82 13.28
N SER A 19 14.93 4.52 14.42
CA SER A 19 14.32 4.08 15.67
C SER A 19 12.79 4.00 15.57
N ILE A 20 12.15 4.98 14.93
CA ILE A 20 10.71 4.95 14.68
C ILE A 20 10.36 3.74 13.79
N SER A 21 11.05 3.58 12.67
CA SER A 21 10.79 2.48 11.73
C SER A 21 11.00 1.11 12.36
N LYS A 22 12.03 0.91 13.20
CA LYS A 22 12.23 -0.36 13.91
C LYS A 22 11.06 -0.76 14.81
N VAL A 23 10.36 0.22 15.39
CA VAL A 23 9.22 -0.04 16.27
C VAL A 23 7.92 -0.27 15.49
N THR A 24 7.78 0.30 14.29
CA THR A 24 6.51 0.32 13.55
C THR A 24 6.49 -0.58 12.33
N ALA A 25 7.64 -0.88 11.74
CA ALA A 25 7.72 -1.51 10.43
C ALA A 25 7.13 -2.92 10.40
N GLY A 26 7.27 -3.71 11.47
CA GLY A 26 6.65 -5.04 11.55
C GLY A 26 5.11 -4.99 11.48
N ASP A 27 4.49 -4.09 12.23
CA ASP A 27 3.03 -3.94 12.22
C ASP A 27 2.53 -3.38 10.89
N VAL A 28 3.28 -2.44 10.29
CA VAL A 28 2.95 -1.88 8.97
C VAL A 28 3.09 -2.95 7.88
N ALA A 29 4.16 -3.76 7.92
CA ALA A 29 4.40 -4.84 6.96
C ALA A 29 3.28 -5.87 6.97
N THR A 30 2.73 -6.18 8.14
CA THR A 30 1.68 -7.19 8.32
C THR A 30 0.26 -6.63 8.35
N ALA A 31 0.08 -5.32 8.17
CA ALA A 31 -1.24 -4.68 8.18
C ALA A 31 -2.16 -5.17 7.05
N PHE A 32 -1.57 -5.64 5.95
CA PHE A 32 -2.25 -6.21 4.79
C PHE A 32 -1.54 -7.49 4.33
N ASP A 33 -2.23 -8.35 3.58
CA ASP A 33 -1.56 -9.42 2.85
C ASP A 33 -0.91 -8.84 1.58
N LEU A 34 0.42 -8.73 1.60
CA LEU A 34 1.23 -8.22 0.50
C LEU A 34 1.98 -9.34 -0.25
N SER A 35 1.65 -10.60 0.00
CA SER A 35 2.33 -11.77 -0.59
C SER A 35 2.23 -11.84 -2.12
N GLY A 36 1.25 -11.14 -2.71
CA GLY A 36 1.08 -11.03 -4.16
C GLY A 36 2.12 -10.15 -4.86
N PHE A 37 2.84 -9.29 -4.14
CA PHE A 37 3.85 -8.39 -4.72
C PHE A 37 5.25 -8.99 -4.64
N ARG A 38 6.00 -8.97 -5.75
CA ARG A 38 7.35 -9.53 -5.82
C ARG A 38 8.43 -8.47 -5.73
N THR A 39 8.13 -7.26 -6.20
CA THR A 39 9.04 -6.12 -6.15
C THR A 39 8.40 -4.95 -5.42
N ALA A 40 9.15 -4.32 -4.52
CA ALA A 40 8.72 -3.11 -3.84
C ALA A 40 9.76 -1.99 -3.95
N CYS A 41 9.31 -0.74 -3.91
CA CYS A 41 10.14 0.45 -3.85
C CYS A 41 9.75 1.27 -2.61
N ASP A 42 10.67 1.39 -1.65
CA ASP A 42 10.52 2.20 -0.45
C ASP A 42 11.02 3.62 -0.74
N VAL A 43 10.08 4.50 -1.09
CA VAL A 43 10.35 5.85 -1.60
C VAL A 43 10.56 6.79 -0.41
N GLY A 44 11.77 7.34 -0.30
CA GLY A 44 12.22 8.03 0.92
C GLY A 44 12.49 7.06 2.07
N GLY A 45 12.88 5.83 1.77
CA GLY A 45 13.04 4.74 2.75
C GLY A 45 14.22 4.91 3.72
N CYS A 46 15.00 5.99 3.58
CA CYS A 46 16.00 6.40 4.57
C CYS A 46 17.04 5.29 4.84
N THR A 47 17.11 4.81 6.08
CA THR A 47 18.05 3.74 6.50
C THR A 47 17.64 2.33 6.05
N GLY A 48 16.49 2.19 5.37
CA GLY A 48 15.96 0.89 4.92
C GLY A 48 15.34 0.04 6.03
N ALA A 49 15.21 0.54 7.26
CA ALA A 49 14.62 -0.22 8.37
C ALA A 49 13.22 -0.78 8.05
N MET A 50 12.40 0.00 7.32
CA MET A 50 11.09 -0.47 6.83
C MET A 50 11.27 -1.61 5.81
N ALA A 51 12.11 -1.40 4.80
CA ALA A 51 12.42 -2.41 3.79
C ALA A 51 12.92 -3.73 4.39
N TYR A 52 13.80 -3.71 5.40
CA TYR A 52 14.29 -4.95 6.02
C TYR A 52 13.17 -5.76 6.71
N GLU A 53 12.26 -5.10 7.44
CA GLU A 53 11.13 -5.82 8.06
C GLU A 53 10.14 -6.35 7.02
N PHE A 54 9.91 -5.62 5.91
CA PHE A 54 9.11 -6.14 4.80
C PHE A 54 9.77 -7.34 4.14
N ALA A 55 11.08 -7.29 3.88
CA ALA A 55 11.81 -8.42 3.30
C ALA A 55 11.77 -9.64 4.24
N LYS A 56 11.81 -9.43 5.56
CA LYS A 56 11.67 -10.50 6.55
C LYS A 56 10.26 -11.11 6.56
N ALA A 57 9.22 -10.27 6.51
CA ALA A 57 7.82 -10.71 6.48
C ALA A 57 7.46 -11.43 5.17
N TYR A 58 8.06 -11.01 4.05
CA TYR A 58 7.82 -11.55 2.71
C TYR A 58 9.13 -12.02 2.06
N PRO A 59 9.55 -13.27 2.31
CA PRO A 59 10.80 -13.83 1.76
C PRO A 59 10.92 -13.79 0.23
N GLY A 60 9.79 -13.78 -0.49
CA GLY A 60 9.73 -13.67 -1.95
C GLY A 60 9.80 -12.25 -2.52
N MET A 61 9.83 -11.22 -1.66
CA MET A 61 9.84 -9.81 -2.07
C MET A 61 11.27 -9.27 -2.13
N SER A 62 11.60 -8.61 -3.25
CA SER A 62 12.82 -7.79 -3.40
C SER A 62 12.46 -6.31 -3.29
N ILE A 63 13.24 -5.55 -2.55
CA ILE A 63 12.90 -4.18 -2.16
C ILE A 63 14.03 -3.24 -2.54
N THR A 64 13.68 -2.14 -3.20
CA THR A 64 14.60 -1.05 -3.51
C THR A 64 14.29 0.12 -2.61
N VAL A 65 15.24 0.53 -1.76
CA VAL A 65 15.18 1.78 -1.01
C VAL A 65 15.66 2.89 -1.93
N PHE A 66 14.80 3.89 -2.16
CA PHE A 66 15.07 5.02 -3.03
C PHE A 66 15.08 6.32 -2.22
N ASP A 67 16.25 6.93 -2.06
CA ASP A 67 16.42 8.14 -1.25
C ASP A 67 17.52 9.04 -1.83
N LEU A 68 17.68 10.24 -1.28
CA LEU A 68 18.67 11.21 -1.73
C LEU A 68 20.10 10.64 -1.62
N PRO A 69 21.02 11.00 -2.54
CA PRO A 69 22.39 10.51 -2.52
C PRO A 69 23.07 10.66 -1.15
N ALA A 70 22.90 11.82 -0.51
CA ALA A 70 23.49 12.13 0.79
C ALA A 70 22.95 11.27 1.97
N VAL A 71 21.81 10.59 1.78
CA VAL A 71 21.24 9.62 2.74
C VAL A 71 21.78 8.24 2.44
N ILE A 72 21.76 7.83 1.17
CA ILE A 72 22.24 6.51 0.73
C ILE A 72 23.72 6.29 1.07
N GLU A 73 24.55 7.34 0.96
CA GLU A 73 25.97 7.31 1.38
C GLU A 73 26.16 6.88 2.85
N LEU A 74 25.20 7.19 3.73
CA LEU A 74 25.24 6.89 5.16
C LEU A 74 24.61 5.54 5.53
N ASN A 75 24.06 4.80 4.56
CA ASN A 75 23.36 3.53 4.82
C ASN A 75 24.24 2.48 5.54
N HIS A 76 25.55 2.45 5.26
CA HIS A 76 26.47 1.48 5.86
C HIS A 76 26.49 1.50 7.41
N HIS A 77 26.06 2.60 8.05
CA HIS A 77 25.89 2.69 9.49
C HIS A 77 24.69 1.89 10.04
N PHE A 78 23.72 1.55 9.19
CA PHE A 78 22.43 1.00 9.58
C PHE A 78 22.17 -0.41 9.06
N GLN A 79 23.09 -0.94 8.24
CA GLN A 79 22.95 -2.28 7.69
C GLN A 79 22.91 -3.33 8.81
N PRO A 80 21.89 -4.20 8.84
CA PRO A 80 21.79 -5.25 9.85
C PRO A 80 22.91 -6.27 9.64
N HIS A 81 23.65 -6.58 10.71
CA HIS A 81 24.76 -7.54 10.64
C HIS A 81 24.32 -9.00 10.42
N ASP A 82 23.11 -9.36 10.85
CA ASP A 82 22.64 -10.75 10.91
C ASP A 82 21.48 -11.07 9.94
N GLN A 83 21.19 -10.19 8.97
CA GLN A 83 20.11 -10.40 8.00
C GLN A 83 20.65 -10.58 6.59
N ASP A 84 19.97 -11.44 5.82
CA ASP A 84 20.20 -11.55 4.39
C ASP A 84 19.79 -10.24 3.70
N CYS A 85 20.79 -9.39 3.49
CA CYS A 85 20.62 -8.09 2.85
C CYS A 85 20.49 -8.19 1.33
N SER A 86 20.60 -9.39 0.73
CA SER A 86 20.62 -9.54 -0.73
C SER A 86 19.34 -9.07 -1.42
N ARG A 87 18.24 -8.97 -0.66
CA ARG A 87 16.91 -8.57 -1.15
C ARG A 87 16.58 -7.10 -0.91
N VAL A 88 17.44 -6.36 -0.19
CA VAL A 88 17.28 -4.92 0.02
C VAL A 88 18.41 -4.20 -0.70
N THR A 89 18.07 -3.47 -1.75
CA THR A 89 19.02 -2.68 -2.54
C THR A 89 18.75 -1.20 -2.35
N PHE A 90 19.76 -0.37 -2.60
CA PHE A 90 19.70 1.07 -2.38
C PHE A 90 20.01 1.79 -3.69
N VAL A 91 19.14 2.74 -4.06
CA VAL A 91 19.28 3.57 -5.26
C VAL A 91 19.17 5.03 -4.85
N ALA A 92 20.14 5.83 -5.28
CA ALA A 92 20.18 7.26 -5.00
C ALA A 92 19.36 8.06 -6.03
N GLY A 93 18.53 8.98 -5.55
CA GLY A 93 17.80 9.92 -6.40
C GLY A 93 16.79 10.79 -5.63
N ASP A 94 16.19 11.75 -6.33
CA ASP A 94 15.16 12.66 -5.84
C ASP A 94 13.82 12.26 -6.46
N PHE A 95 12.88 11.76 -5.65
CA PHE A 95 11.58 11.27 -6.16
C PHE A 95 10.71 12.34 -6.83
N PHE A 96 11.00 13.64 -6.67
CA PHE A 96 10.35 14.69 -7.45
C PHE A 96 11.02 14.95 -8.80
N LYS A 97 12.30 14.63 -8.97
CA LYS A 97 13.07 14.96 -10.17
C LYS A 97 13.39 13.76 -11.04
N ASP A 98 13.76 12.64 -10.44
CA ASP A 98 14.33 11.47 -11.09
C ASP A 98 13.30 10.35 -11.23
N ASP A 99 13.41 9.50 -12.25
CA ASP A 99 12.50 8.37 -12.44
C ASP A 99 12.52 7.42 -11.24
N LEU A 100 11.34 6.93 -10.85
CA LEU A 100 11.22 5.98 -9.76
C LEU A 100 11.68 4.59 -10.20
N PRO A 101 12.42 3.84 -9.35
CA PRO A 101 12.69 2.43 -9.59
C PRO A 101 11.38 1.66 -9.79
N LYS A 102 11.30 0.86 -10.85
CA LYS A 102 10.09 0.08 -11.16
C LYS A 102 9.82 -0.96 -10.07
N ALA A 103 8.60 -0.96 -9.55
CA ALA A 103 8.13 -1.93 -8.59
C ALA A 103 6.62 -2.21 -8.75
N ASP A 104 6.18 -3.35 -8.21
CA ASP A 104 4.76 -3.72 -8.14
C ASP A 104 4.07 -3.03 -6.94
N LEU A 105 4.84 -2.75 -5.88
CA LEU A 105 4.40 -2.06 -4.67
C LEU A 105 5.30 -0.85 -4.39
N TYR A 106 4.71 0.34 -4.22
CA TYR A 106 5.44 1.50 -3.70
C TYR A 106 5.07 1.74 -2.25
N ILE A 107 6.06 1.95 -1.39
CA ILE A 107 5.87 2.23 0.03
C ILE A 107 6.23 3.70 0.27
N LEU A 108 5.32 4.41 0.93
CA LEU A 108 5.49 5.80 1.35
C LEU A 108 5.30 5.87 2.87
N ALA A 109 6.37 5.64 3.61
CA ALA A 109 6.34 5.71 5.07
C ALA A 109 6.80 7.10 5.52
N ARG A 110 5.90 7.86 6.17
CA ARG A 110 6.21 9.20 6.67
C ARG A 110 6.76 10.13 5.59
N ILE A 111 6.12 10.16 4.42
CA ILE A 111 6.52 11.00 3.30
C ILE A 111 5.48 12.08 3.03
N LEU A 112 4.23 11.70 2.83
CA LEU A 112 3.19 12.61 2.32
C LEU A 112 2.83 13.72 3.30
N HIS A 113 3.02 13.48 4.60
CA HIS A 113 2.76 14.50 5.62
C HIS A 113 3.72 15.70 5.51
N ASP A 114 4.96 15.51 5.05
CA ASP A 114 5.98 16.59 5.00
C ASP A 114 5.77 17.59 3.85
N TRP A 115 4.95 17.24 2.88
CA TRP A 115 4.81 17.97 1.62
C TRP A 115 3.48 18.71 1.50
N SER A 116 3.51 19.84 0.77
CA SER A 116 2.30 20.56 0.36
C SER A 116 1.43 19.69 -0.54
N ASP A 117 0.13 20.00 -0.60
CA ASP A 117 -0.82 19.26 -1.43
C ASP A 117 -0.36 19.18 -2.90
N ASP A 118 0.13 20.29 -3.48
CA ASP A 118 0.66 20.29 -4.86
C ASP A 118 1.77 19.25 -5.08
N LYS A 119 2.71 19.16 -4.13
CA LYS A 119 3.80 18.20 -4.18
C LYS A 119 3.30 16.77 -3.98
N VAL A 120 2.35 16.57 -3.07
CA VAL A 120 1.70 15.27 -2.88
C VAL A 120 1.00 14.80 -4.16
N HIS A 121 0.27 15.69 -4.84
CA HIS A 121 -0.37 15.36 -6.12
C HIS A 121 0.65 15.02 -7.23
N ILE A 122 1.80 15.71 -7.29
CA ILE A 122 2.88 15.38 -8.22
C ILE A 122 3.44 13.98 -7.95
N LEU A 123 3.75 13.67 -6.68
CA LEU A 123 4.33 12.38 -6.31
C LEU A 123 3.35 11.23 -6.57
N LEU A 124 2.09 11.36 -6.18
CA LEU A 124 1.08 10.32 -6.39
C LEU A 124 0.78 10.07 -7.87
N ARG A 125 0.79 11.11 -8.71
CA ARG A 125 0.70 10.95 -10.17
C ARG A 125 1.85 10.11 -10.69
N LYS A 126 3.08 10.46 -10.32
CA LYS A 126 4.30 9.75 -10.74
C LYS A 126 4.29 8.28 -10.31
N LEU A 127 3.81 7.99 -9.10
CA LEU A 127 3.63 6.62 -8.61
C LEU A 127 2.58 5.86 -9.41
N SER A 128 1.46 6.50 -9.72
CA SER A 128 0.40 5.90 -10.56
C SER A 128 0.91 5.56 -11.96
N GLU A 129 1.68 6.46 -12.57
CA GLU A 129 2.30 6.26 -13.88
C GLU A 129 3.40 5.18 -13.87
N ALA A 130 4.12 5.04 -12.75
CA ALA A 130 5.17 4.03 -12.58
C ALA A 130 4.62 2.64 -12.19
N CYS A 131 3.38 2.56 -11.71
CA CYS A 131 2.71 1.30 -11.38
C CYS A 131 2.23 0.57 -12.63
N SER A 132 2.48 -0.74 -12.68
CA SER A 132 1.79 -1.61 -13.64
C SER A 132 0.35 -1.89 -13.21
N PRO A 133 -0.56 -2.30 -14.12
CA PRO A 133 -1.88 -2.80 -13.73
C PRO A 133 -1.76 -3.94 -12.70
N GLY A 134 -2.52 -3.86 -11.61
CA GLY A 134 -2.39 -4.76 -10.47
C GLY A 134 -1.35 -4.32 -9.43
N GLY A 135 -0.60 -3.25 -9.69
CA GLY A 135 0.32 -2.62 -8.74
C GLY A 135 -0.39 -1.82 -7.65
N ALA A 136 0.37 -1.42 -6.63
CA ALA A 136 -0.17 -0.78 -5.45
C ALA A 136 0.75 0.29 -4.84
N VAL A 137 0.14 1.15 -4.03
CA VAL A 137 0.84 2.06 -3.12
C VAL A 137 0.38 1.80 -1.69
N LEU A 138 1.34 1.66 -0.79
CA LEU A 138 1.14 1.58 0.65
C LEU A 138 1.63 2.88 1.30
N VAL A 139 0.71 3.67 1.83
CA VAL A 139 1.01 4.87 2.60
C VAL A 139 1.00 4.50 4.08
N SER A 140 2.08 4.80 4.79
CA SER A 140 2.16 4.59 6.24
C SER A 140 2.45 5.90 6.96
N GLU A 141 1.46 6.37 7.71
CA GLU A 141 1.43 7.72 8.30
C GLU A 141 0.71 7.65 9.65
N ILE A 142 0.82 8.72 10.45
CA ILE A 142 -0.04 8.87 11.63
C ILE A 142 -1.39 9.40 11.13
N LEU A 143 -2.44 8.57 11.14
CA LEU A 143 -3.74 9.03 10.65
C LEU A 143 -4.41 9.93 11.67
N LEU A 144 -4.96 11.05 11.20
CA LEU A 144 -5.92 11.81 11.98
C LEU A 144 -7.21 11.02 12.13
N GLU A 145 -7.83 11.15 13.30
CA GLU A 145 -9.25 10.85 13.45
C GLU A 145 -10.06 11.72 12.47
N GLU A 146 -11.18 11.21 11.97
CA GLU A 146 -12.02 11.93 11.00
C GLU A 146 -12.50 13.30 11.51
N GLY A 147 -12.68 13.45 12.83
CA GLY A 147 -13.00 14.72 13.45
C GLY A 147 -11.82 15.68 13.65
N ARG A 148 -10.61 15.28 13.23
CA ARG A 148 -9.33 16.01 13.40
C ARG A 148 -9.02 16.41 14.84
N ARG A 149 -9.48 15.62 15.82
CA ARG A 149 -9.27 15.86 17.27
C ARG A 149 -8.24 14.93 17.91
N GLY A 150 -7.71 14.00 17.14
CA GLY A 150 -6.72 13.06 17.60
C GLY A 150 -6.09 12.31 16.43
N PRO A 151 -5.14 11.42 16.71
CA PRO A 151 -4.52 11.22 18.01
C PRO A 151 -3.64 12.42 18.40
N ARG A 152 -3.42 12.66 19.71
CA ARG A 152 -2.64 13.81 20.21
C ARG A 152 -1.27 13.97 19.54
N ARG A 153 -0.60 12.85 19.24
CA ARG A 153 0.69 12.82 18.54
C ARG A 153 0.61 13.41 17.13
N ALA A 154 -0.44 13.13 16.37
CA ALA A 154 -0.64 13.70 15.04
C ALA A 154 -0.87 15.21 15.12
N LEU A 155 -1.67 15.65 16.09
CA LEU A 155 -1.92 17.07 16.33
C LEU A 155 -0.65 17.81 16.74
N LEU A 156 0.14 17.25 17.65
CA LEU A 156 1.41 17.82 18.08
C LEU A 156 2.40 17.93 16.92
N GLN A 157 2.49 16.89 16.08
CA GLN A 157 3.32 16.95 14.88
C GLN A 157 2.81 18.01 13.90
N ALA A 158 1.49 18.11 13.68
CA ALA A 158 0.88 19.09 12.79
C ALA A 158 1.26 20.55 13.15
N LEU A 159 1.50 20.85 14.43
CA LEU A 159 1.94 22.19 14.87
C LEU A 159 3.31 22.60 14.32
N SER A 160 4.18 21.64 14.00
CA SER A 160 5.51 21.91 13.43
C SER A 160 5.56 21.77 11.91
N MET A 161 4.45 21.41 11.25
CA MET A 161 4.42 21.17 9.81
C MET A 161 4.06 22.42 9.03
N THR A 162 5.03 22.95 8.28
CA THR A 162 4.79 23.92 7.21
C THR A 162 5.82 23.64 6.10
N PRO A 163 5.43 23.39 4.83
CA PRO A 163 4.08 23.44 4.25
C PRO A 163 3.27 22.11 4.31
N GLY A 164 3.74 21.11 5.07
CA GLY A 164 3.12 19.79 5.19
C GLY A 164 1.79 19.76 5.96
N SER A 165 1.05 18.64 5.89
CA SER A 165 -0.23 18.46 6.58
C SER A 165 -0.51 17.00 6.97
N GLN A 166 -1.09 16.83 8.16
CA GLN A 166 -1.62 15.54 8.62
C GLN A 166 -3.02 15.31 8.04
N ARG A 167 -3.31 14.04 7.72
CA ARG A 167 -4.53 13.63 7.02
C ARG A 167 -5.19 12.43 7.69
N SER A 168 -6.51 12.35 7.62
CA SER A 168 -7.28 11.20 8.07
C SER A 168 -7.24 10.06 7.06
N GLY A 169 -7.73 8.88 7.46
CA GLY A 169 -7.87 7.74 6.55
C GLY A 169 -8.75 8.08 5.34
N SER A 170 -9.89 8.76 5.56
CA SER A 170 -10.79 9.16 4.47
C SER A 170 -10.15 10.17 3.51
N GLU A 171 -9.34 11.11 4.01
CA GLU A 171 -8.59 12.06 3.19
C GLU A 171 -7.57 11.34 2.30
N TYR A 172 -6.81 10.38 2.84
CA TYR A 172 -5.93 9.53 2.02
C TYR A 172 -6.69 8.67 1.02
N CYS A 173 -7.87 8.14 1.37
CA CYS A 173 -8.71 7.39 0.44
C CYS A 173 -9.12 8.22 -0.77
N LEU A 174 -9.58 9.44 -0.55
CA LEU A 174 -9.97 10.36 -1.62
C LEU A 174 -8.76 10.73 -2.48
N LEU A 175 -7.64 11.05 -1.85
CA LEU A 175 -6.42 11.44 -2.51
C LEU A 175 -5.87 10.32 -3.41
N LEU A 176 -5.78 9.09 -2.91
CA LEU A 176 -5.32 7.94 -3.69
C LEU A 176 -6.27 7.64 -4.86
N LYS A 177 -7.60 7.68 -4.64
CA LYS A 177 -8.59 7.49 -5.71
C LYS A 177 -8.48 8.53 -6.82
N ALA A 178 -8.17 9.78 -6.49
CA ALA A 178 -7.97 10.84 -7.47
C ALA A 178 -6.79 10.57 -8.42
N HIS A 179 -5.87 9.69 -8.06
CA HIS A 179 -4.72 9.27 -8.87
C HIS A 179 -4.82 7.83 -9.38
N GLY A 180 -6.03 7.27 -9.48
CA GLY A 180 -6.27 5.98 -10.13
C GLY A 180 -6.16 4.74 -9.24
N PHE A 181 -5.82 4.90 -7.95
CA PHE A 181 -5.88 3.80 -6.97
C PHE A 181 -7.32 3.57 -6.54
N SER A 182 -8.01 2.68 -7.25
CA SER A 182 -9.46 2.51 -7.16
C SER A 182 -9.95 1.73 -5.92
N GLN A 183 -9.22 0.70 -5.48
CA GLN A 183 -9.51 -0.01 -4.24
C GLN A 183 -8.56 0.50 -3.16
N VAL A 184 -9.11 1.20 -2.17
CA VAL A 184 -8.34 1.79 -1.08
C VAL A 184 -8.88 1.29 0.25
N HIS A 185 -7.98 0.77 1.08
CA HIS A 185 -8.30 0.22 2.38
C HIS A 185 -7.42 0.87 3.44
N VAL A 186 -8.01 1.14 4.61
CA VAL A 186 -7.31 1.72 5.76
C VAL A 186 -7.23 0.68 6.87
N ARG A 187 -6.07 0.57 7.51
CA ARG A 187 -5.82 -0.29 8.67
C ARG A 187 -5.10 0.50 9.75
N HIS A 188 -5.70 0.52 10.93
CA HIS A 188 -5.03 0.98 12.13
C HIS A 188 -4.20 -0.17 12.70
N THR A 189 -2.91 0.06 12.91
CA THR A 189 -2.00 -0.99 13.42
C THR A 189 -2.07 -1.14 14.94
N GLY A 190 -2.64 -0.15 15.63
CA GLY A 190 -2.56 -0.04 17.09
C GLY A 190 -1.22 0.49 17.60
N ASN A 191 -0.27 0.77 16.70
CA ASN A 191 1.05 1.32 17.02
C ASN A 191 1.16 2.79 16.57
N PHE A 192 2.37 3.29 16.30
CA PHE A 192 2.65 4.69 15.99
C PHE A 192 2.21 5.10 14.58
N LEU A 193 2.39 4.22 13.59
CA LEU A 193 1.98 4.44 12.20
C LEU A 193 0.83 3.52 11.84
N ASP A 194 -0.13 4.04 11.10
CA ASP A 194 -1.20 3.28 10.48
C ASP A 194 -0.85 3.02 9.00
N ALA A 195 -1.70 2.28 8.30
CA ALA A 195 -1.44 1.87 6.92
C ALA A 195 -2.67 2.09 6.02
N VAL A 196 -2.44 2.64 4.82
CA VAL A 196 -3.44 2.83 3.77
C VAL A 196 -2.92 2.19 2.49
N LEU A 197 -3.61 1.17 2.00
CA LEU A 197 -3.25 0.45 0.77
C LEU A 197 -4.20 0.84 -0.36
N GLY A 198 -3.66 1.40 -1.43
CA GLY A 198 -4.38 1.69 -2.68
C GLY A 198 -3.88 0.82 -3.83
N THR A 199 -4.77 0.17 -4.58
CA THR A 199 -4.39 -0.67 -5.73
C THR A 199 -4.95 -0.15 -7.04
N ILE A 200 -4.16 -0.28 -8.11
CA ILE A 200 -4.62 -0.03 -9.49
C ILE A 200 -5.23 -1.33 -10.01
N LEU A 201 -6.47 -1.24 -10.52
CA LEU A 201 -7.15 -2.40 -11.08
C LEU A 201 -6.42 -2.88 -12.34
N ASP A 202 -6.23 -4.19 -12.43
CA ASP A 202 -5.89 -4.84 -13.69
C ASP A 202 -7.19 -5.10 -14.47
N GLU A 203 -7.44 -4.32 -15.50
CA GLU A 203 -8.63 -4.47 -16.36
C GLU A 203 -8.73 -5.86 -16.99
N ARG A 204 -7.60 -6.59 -17.16
CA ARG A 204 -7.59 -7.98 -17.66
C ARG A 204 -8.18 -8.97 -16.65
N ASN A 205 -7.95 -8.76 -15.36
CA ASN A 205 -8.59 -9.53 -14.29
C ASN A 205 -10.07 -9.15 -14.12
N LEU A 206 -10.43 -7.89 -14.33
CA LEU A 206 -11.82 -7.45 -14.32
C LEU A 206 -12.61 -8.06 -15.50
N HIS A 207 -12.02 -8.13 -16.70
CA HIS A 207 -12.63 -8.80 -17.85
C HIS A 207 -12.80 -10.30 -17.62
N ARG A 208 -11.82 -11.00 -17.04
CA ARG A 208 -11.99 -12.42 -16.65
C ARG A 208 -13.11 -12.61 -15.62
N SER A 209 -13.15 -11.79 -14.58
CA SER A 209 -14.19 -11.90 -13.54
C SER A 209 -15.58 -11.54 -14.11
N ARG A 210 -15.68 -10.53 -14.97
CA ARG A 210 -16.93 -10.13 -15.63
C ARG A 210 -17.37 -11.12 -16.70
N SER A 211 -16.46 -11.69 -17.48
CA SER A 211 -16.78 -12.73 -18.47
C SER A 211 -17.25 -14.01 -17.78
N SER A 212 -16.67 -14.38 -16.64
CA SER A 212 -17.13 -15.53 -15.85
C SER A 212 -18.52 -15.28 -15.25
N LEU A 213 -18.79 -14.07 -14.72
CA LEU A 213 -20.12 -13.69 -14.21
C LEU A 213 -21.16 -13.51 -15.32
N GLN A 214 -20.78 -12.97 -16.48
CA GLN A 214 -21.65 -12.89 -17.66
C GLN A 214 -21.91 -14.28 -18.25
N SER A 215 -20.94 -15.19 -18.26
CA SER A 215 -21.14 -16.58 -18.68
C SER A 215 -22.08 -17.34 -17.75
N LEU A 216 -22.05 -17.04 -16.44
CA LEU A 216 -23.02 -17.55 -15.46
C LEU A 216 -24.44 -17.09 -15.80
N ASN A 217 -24.62 -15.83 -16.17
CA ASN A 217 -25.92 -15.23 -16.45
C ASN A 217 -26.46 -15.55 -17.87
N MET A 218 -25.57 -15.62 -18.87
CA MET A 218 -25.93 -15.85 -20.29
C MET A 218 -26.41 -17.27 -20.56
N LEU A 219 -25.84 -18.30 -19.90
CA LEU A 219 -26.27 -19.70 -20.08
C LEU A 219 -27.71 -19.96 -19.60
N VAL A 220 -28.19 -19.22 -18.59
CA VAL A 220 -29.59 -19.28 -18.14
C VAL A 220 -30.53 -18.65 -19.19
N GLN A 221 -30.07 -17.58 -19.85
CA GLN A 221 -30.87 -16.83 -20.82
C GLN A 221 -30.90 -17.44 -22.22
N THR A 222 -29.83 -18.11 -22.66
CA THR A 222 -29.73 -18.64 -24.03
C THR A 222 -30.15 -20.11 -24.17
N GLU A 223 -30.03 -20.91 -23.11
CA GLU A 223 -30.36 -22.35 -23.14
C GLU A 223 -31.61 -22.71 -22.32
N GLY A 224 -32.19 -21.75 -21.58
CA GLY A 224 -33.39 -21.97 -20.77
C GLY A 224 -33.24 -22.99 -19.65
N LEU A 225 -32.01 -23.41 -19.34
CA LEU A 225 -31.69 -24.40 -18.32
C LEU A 225 -31.09 -23.69 -17.12
N GLU A 226 -31.95 -23.44 -16.13
CA GLU A 226 -31.53 -22.99 -14.81
C GLU A 226 -30.69 -24.08 -14.13
N ARG A 227 -29.47 -23.74 -13.68
CA ARG A 227 -28.63 -24.69 -12.95
C ARG A 227 -29.18 -24.88 -11.54
N SER A 228 -29.14 -26.10 -11.03
CA SER A 228 -29.47 -26.36 -9.63
C SER A 228 -28.48 -25.64 -8.71
N SER A 229 -28.93 -25.33 -7.49
CA SER A 229 -28.10 -24.73 -6.43
C SER A 229 -26.79 -25.47 -6.22
N ALA A 230 -26.81 -26.81 -6.22
CA ALA A 230 -25.62 -27.65 -6.09
C ALA A 230 -24.59 -27.43 -7.22
N ARG A 231 -25.04 -27.19 -8.47
CA ARG A 231 -24.13 -26.90 -9.58
C ARG A 231 -23.52 -25.51 -9.47
N TYR A 232 -24.28 -24.52 -9.01
CA TYR A 232 -23.71 -23.20 -8.72
C TYR A 232 -22.69 -23.27 -7.59
N THR A 233 -22.99 -23.99 -6.51
CA THR A 233 -22.07 -24.19 -5.38
C THR A 233 -20.76 -24.83 -5.82
N ALA A 234 -20.81 -25.91 -6.61
CA ALA A 234 -19.60 -26.60 -7.08
C ALA A 234 -18.72 -25.69 -7.94
N LEU A 235 -19.33 -24.90 -8.84
CA LEU A 235 -18.61 -24.01 -9.74
C LEU A 235 -17.98 -22.83 -8.98
N LEU A 236 -18.67 -22.29 -7.98
CA LEU A 236 -18.15 -21.25 -7.10
C LEU A 236 -16.98 -21.78 -6.25
N GLN A 237 -17.09 -23.00 -5.73
CA GLN A 237 -16.02 -23.67 -4.99
C GLN A 237 -14.77 -23.92 -5.84
N GLU A 238 -14.92 -24.32 -7.10
CA GLU A 238 -13.80 -24.48 -8.04
C GLU A 238 -13.01 -23.17 -8.23
N HIS A 239 -13.66 -22.02 -8.04
CA HIS A 239 -13.07 -20.70 -8.22
C HIS A 239 -12.70 -19.99 -6.91
N GLY A 240 -12.55 -20.76 -5.82
CA GLY A 240 -12.08 -20.25 -4.52
C GLY A 240 -13.13 -19.52 -3.70
N PHE A 241 -14.41 -19.62 -4.06
CA PHE A 241 -15.50 -19.10 -3.24
C PHE A 241 -16.03 -20.18 -2.30
N SER A 242 -16.25 -19.83 -1.04
CA SER A 242 -16.76 -20.72 0.00
C SER A 242 -17.95 -20.08 0.73
N GLY A 243 -18.61 -20.83 1.61
CA GLY A 243 -19.78 -20.34 2.35
C GLY A 243 -20.96 -19.96 1.47
N VAL A 244 -21.23 -20.75 0.42
CA VAL A 244 -22.30 -20.48 -0.54
C VAL A 244 -23.66 -20.57 0.13
N GLN A 245 -24.39 -19.45 0.15
CA GLN A 245 -25.74 -19.32 0.67
C GLN A 245 -26.69 -18.91 -0.45
N LEU A 246 -27.76 -19.66 -0.62
CA LEU A 246 -28.84 -19.31 -1.54
C LEU A 246 -29.88 -18.48 -0.79
N CYS A 247 -30.20 -17.31 -1.32
CA CYS A 247 -31.20 -16.39 -0.81
C CYS A 247 -32.37 -16.36 -1.78
N TYR A 248 -33.48 -16.96 -1.35
CA TYR A 248 -34.74 -16.90 -2.07
C TYR A 248 -35.39 -15.55 -1.82
N THR A 249 -35.50 -14.71 -2.85
CA THR A 249 -35.97 -13.32 -2.67
C THR A 249 -37.48 -13.19 -2.82
N GLY A 250 -38.16 -14.24 -3.31
CA GLY A 250 -39.59 -14.20 -3.64
C GLY A 250 -39.93 -13.39 -4.89
N ASN A 251 -38.91 -12.92 -5.63
CA ASN A 251 -39.05 -12.24 -6.91
C ASN A 251 -38.53 -13.12 -8.06
N PHE A 252 -38.49 -12.57 -9.27
CA PHE A 252 -38.01 -13.27 -10.47
C PHE A 252 -36.49 -13.55 -10.49
N LEU A 253 -35.74 -13.14 -9.46
CA LEU A 253 -34.31 -13.40 -9.29
C LEU A 253 -34.01 -13.82 -7.86
N ASP A 254 -33.44 -15.01 -7.68
CA ASP A 254 -32.81 -15.40 -6.43
C ASP A 254 -31.34 -14.96 -6.40
N ALA A 255 -30.78 -14.81 -5.20
CA ALA A 255 -29.40 -14.37 -5.02
C ALA A 255 -28.55 -15.50 -4.43
N ILE A 256 -27.29 -15.60 -4.86
CA ILE A 256 -26.30 -16.47 -4.23
C ILE A 256 -25.25 -15.58 -3.56
N ILE A 257 -25.09 -15.73 -2.26
CA ILE A 257 -24.09 -15.04 -1.44
C ILE A 257 -22.93 -16.02 -1.23
N THR A 258 -21.71 -15.55 -1.44
CA THR A 258 -20.50 -16.37 -1.25
C THR A 258 -19.37 -15.50 -0.74
N PHE A 259 -18.37 -16.13 -0.14
CA PHE A 259 -17.18 -15.46 0.38
C PHE A 259 -15.96 -15.94 -0.39
N LYS A 260 -15.20 -15.03 -0.97
CA LYS A 260 -13.91 -15.36 -1.57
C LYS A 260 -12.88 -15.41 -0.45
N MET A 261 -12.26 -16.58 -0.27
CA MET A 261 -11.11 -16.71 0.61
C MET A 261 -9.84 -16.23 -0.09
#